data_AF-E9PK51-F1
#
_entry.id   AF-E9PK51-F1
#
_cell.length_a   1.000
_cell.length_b   1.000
_cell.length_c   1.000
_cell.angle_alpha   90.00
_cell.angle_beta   90.00
_cell.angle_gamma   90.00
#
_symmetry.space_group_name_H-M   'P 1'
#
loop_
_entity.id
_entity.type
_entity.pdbx_description
1 polymer ?
#
loop_
_entity_poly.entity_id
_entity_poly.type
_entity_poly.pdbx_seq_one_letter_code
_entity_poly.pdbx_strand_id
1 'polypeptide(L)'
;MPGPLGLLCFLALGLLGSAGPSGAAPPLCAAPCSCDGDRRVDCSGKGLTAVPEGLSAFTQALDISMNNITQLPEDAFKNFPFLEELRLDANHITSVPEDSFEGLVQLRHLWLDDNSLTEVPVHPLSNLPTLQALTLALNKISSIPDFAFTNLSSLVVL
;
A
#
# COMPACT_ATOMS: atom_id res chain seq x y z
N MET A 1 1.74 40.83 62.66
CA MET A 1 2.26 41.58 61.50
C MET A 1 1.42 41.23 60.28
N PRO A 2 0.43 42.05 59.93
CA PRO A 2 -0.37 41.91 58.71
C PRO A 2 0.19 42.80 57.60
N GLY A 3 0.29 42.28 56.37
CA GLY A 3 0.68 43.06 55.18
C GLY A 3 -0.56 43.57 54.41
N PRO A 4 -0.61 44.84 53.98
CA PRO A 4 -1.76 45.40 53.27
C PRO A 4 -1.53 45.65 51.76
N LEU A 5 -2.65 45.53 51.02
CA LEU A 5 -3.16 46.38 49.92
C LEU A 5 -2.35 46.62 48.62
N GLY A 6 -3.02 46.42 47.48
CA GLY A 6 -2.60 46.98 46.18
C GLY A 6 -3.47 46.55 45.00
N LEU A 7 -4.63 47.19 44.83
CA LEU A 7 -5.57 47.13 43.70
C LEU A 7 -4.88 47.53 42.37
N LEU A 8 -5.29 46.94 41.24
CA LEU A 8 -5.69 47.66 40.01
C LEU A 8 -6.16 46.71 38.90
N CYS A 9 -7.41 46.88 38.51
CA CYS A 9 -8.06 46.35 37.32
C CYS A 9 -7.92 47.39 36.19
N PHE A 10 -7.51 47.00 34.98
CA PHE A 10 -7.91 47.67 33.74
C PHE A 10 -7.96 46.70 32.56
N LEU A 11 -9.07 46.81 31.82
CA LEU A 11 -9.51 46.12 30.62
C LEU A 11 -8.57 46.32 29.40
N ALA A 12 -8.50 45.33 28.50
CA ALA A 12 -9.07 45.40 27.13
C ALA A 12 -8.33 44.55 26.07
N LEU A 13 -9.15 43.79 25.33
CA LEU A 13 -9.07 43.36 23.92
C LEU A 13 -7.86 42.57 23.39
N GLY A 14 -8.15 41.34 22.97
CA GLY A 14 -7.38 40.60 21.97
C GLY A 14 -7.99 39.23 21.69
N LEU A 15 -8.92 39.17 20.73
CA LEU A 15 -9.35 37.90 20.15
C LEU A 15 -8.16 37.24 19.46
N LEU A 16 -7.70 36.10 19.96
CA LEU A 16 -7.10 35.06 19.12
C LEU A 16 -7.73 33.73 19.53
N GLY A 17 -8.47 33.15 18.59
CA GLY A 17 -9.13 31.87 18.79
C GLY A 17 -8.11 30.81 19.18
N SER A 18 -8.32 30.19 20.34
CA SER A 18 -7.71 28.91 20.63
C SER A 18 -8.38 27.89 19.72
N ALA A 19 -7.71 27.59 18.60
CA ALA A 19 -8.00 26.42 17.79
C ALA A 19 -8.23 25.24 18.73
N GLY A 20 -9.35 24.55 18.55
CA GLY A 20 -9.63 23.31 19.28
C GLY A 20 -8.52 22.28 19.06
N PRO A 21 -8.52 21.16 19.80
CA PRO A 21 -7.64 20.06 19.49
C PRO A 21 -8.07 19.53 18.11
N SER A 22 -7.40 20.00 17.07
CA SER A 22 -7.60 19.49 15.73
C SER A 22 -7.05 18.08 15.76
N GLY A 23 -7.94 17.10 15.90
CA GLY A 23 -7.67 15.68 15.66
C GLY A 23 -7.36 15.46 14.19
N ALA A 24 -6.23 16.00 13.73
CA ALA A 24 -5.65 15.63 12.46
C ALA A 24 -5.07 14.24 12.66
N ALA A 25 -5.72 13.24 12.05
CA ALA A 25 -5.08 11.95 11.83
C ALA A 25 -3.68 12.19 11.24
N PRO A 26 -2.66 11.38 11.62
CA PRO A 26 -1.34 11.50 11.02
C PRO A 26 -1.46 11.44 9.50
N PRO A 27 -0.64 12.19 8.74
CA PRO A 27 -0.69 12.15 7.29
C PRO A 27 -0.58 10.68 6.84
N LEU A 28 -1.57 10.21 6.06
CA LEU A 28 -1.71 8.82 5.58
C LEU A 28 -0.67 8.44 4.51
N CYS A 29 0.47 9.12 4.53
CA CYS A 29 1.58 8.93 3.63
C CYS A 29 2.82 8.62 4.47
N ALA A 30 3.12 7.32 4.59
CA ALA A 30 4.28 6.86 5.31
C ALA A 30 5.56 7.23 4.53
N ALA A 31 6.48 7.98 5.16
CA ALA A 31 7.84 8.11 4.63
C ALA A 31 8.50 6.71 4.62
N PRO A 32 9.21 6.31 3.55
CA PRO A 32 9.82 7.12 2.49
C PRO A 32 8.99 7.30 1.20
N CYS A 33 7.70 6.97 1.22
CA CYS A 33 6.83 7.06 0.05
C CYS A 33 6.40 8.51 -0.24
N SER A 34 6.06 8.75 -1.50
CA SER A 34 5.45 9.99 -1.99
C SER A 34 4.00 9.71 -2.37
N CYS A 35 3.07 10.54 -1.92
CA CYS A 35 1.65 10.35 -2.19
C CYS A 35 1.10 11.55 -2.96
N ASP A 36 0.40 11.27 -4.05
CA ASP A 36 -0.37 12.27 -4.81
C ASP A 36 -1.84 12.17 -4.41
N GLY A 37 -2.22 13.00 -3.43
CA GLY A 37 -3.49 12.87 -2.73
C GLY A 37 -3.61 11.53 -1.98
N ASP A 38 -4.83 11.00 -1.89
CA ASP A 38 -5.13 9.75 -1.17
C ASP A 38 -5.19 8.51 -2.09
N ARG A 39 -4.92 8.66 -3.40
CA ARG A 39 -5.22 7.63 -4.41
C ARG A 39 -3.98 6.99 -5.04
N ARG A 40 -2.87 7.71 -5.13
CA ARG A 40 -1.63 7.18 -5.73
C ARG A 40 -0.49 7.29 -4.74
N VAL A 41 0.18 6.18 -4.50
CA VAL A 41 1.30 6.07 -3.58
C VAL A 41 2.49 5.50 -4.33
N ASP A 42 3.57 6.27 -4.38
CA ASP A 42 4.85 5.92 -4.99
C ASP A 42 5.92 5.71 -3.91
N CYS A 43 6.28 4.44 -3.73
CA CYS A 43 7.34 3.96 -2.85
C CYS A 43 8.47 3.30 -3.66
N SER A 44 8.55 3.56 -4.97
CA SER A 44 9.52 2.92 -5.85
C SER A 44 10.95 3.36 -5.55
N GLY A 45 11.91 2.44 -5.67
CA GLY A 45 13.33 2.77 -5.56
C GLY A 45 13.78 3.28 -4.19
N LYS A 46 13.05 2.98 -3.11
CA LYS A 46 13.36 3.45 -1.75
C LYS A 46 14.18 2.47 -0.91
N GLY A 47 14.56 1.34 -1.50
CA GLY A 47 15.31 0.29 -0.79
C GLY A 47 14.49 -0.42 0.28
N LEU A 48 13.17 -0.48 0.10
CA LEU A 48 12.28 -1.15 1.04
C LEU A 48 12.56 -2.65 1.08
N THR A 49 12.56 -3.24 2.27
CA THR A 49 12.69 -4.68 2.47
C THR A 49 11.36 -5.36 2.77
N ALA A 50 10.30 -4.58 2.98
CA ALA A 50 8.94 -5.03 3.27
C ALA A 50 7.92 -4.03 2.71
N VAL A 51 6.65 -4.46 2.63
CA VAL A 51 5.53 -3.61 2.24
C VAL A 51 5.34 -2.52 3.31
N PRO A 52 5.25 -1.23 2.92
CA PRO A 52 5.13 -0.13 3.87
C PRO A 52 3.75 -0.11 4.55
N GLU A 53 3.74 0.09 5.87
CA GLU A 53 2.52 0.24 6.67
C GLU A 53 2.07 1.70 6.75
N GLY A 54 0.83 1.94 7.18
CA GLY A 54 0.32 3.30 7.43
C GLY A 54 -0.05 4.09 6.17
N LEU A 55 -0.26 3.40 5.04
CA LEU A 55 -0.79 3.99 3.81
C LEU A 55 -2.32 4.13 3.89
N SER A 56 -2.87 5.06 3.10
CA SER A 56 -4.31 5.28 3.00
C SER A 56 -5.05 4.05 2.44
N ALA A 57 -6.16 3.66 3.08
CA ALA A 57 -7.03 2.60 2.59
C ALA A 57 -7.74 2.94 1.26
N PHE A 58 -7.77 4.23 0.89
CA PHE A 58 -8.35 4.72 -0.37
C PHE A 58 -7.38 4.69 -1.56
N THR A 59 -6.17 4.15 -1.36
CA THR A 59 -5.17 4.01 -2.41
C THR A 59 -5.72 3.15 -3.54
N GLN A 60 -5.60 3.66 -4.77
CA GLN A 60 -6.01 3.02 -6.02
C GLN A 60 -4.80 2.51 -6.82
N ALA A 61 -3.66 3.19 -6.72
CA ALA A 61 -2.41 2.75 -7.33
C ALA A 61 -1.28 2.78 -6.29
N LEU A 62 -0.65 1.62 -6.11
CA LEU A 62 0.49 1.45 -5.22
C LEU A 62 1.70 0.98 -6.04
N ASP A 63 2.75 1.80 -6.03
CA ASP A 63 4.03 1.46 -6.63
C ASP A 63 5.06 1.18 -5.55
N ILE A 64 5.44 -0.09 -5.40
CA ILE A 64 6.53 -0.55 -4.52
C ILE A 64 7.61 -1.29 -5.34
N SER A 65 7.71 -0.96 -6.64
CA SER A 65 8.70 -1.51 -7.56
C SER A 65 10.13 -1.06 -7.24
N MET A 66 11.12 -1.73 -7.84
CA MET A 66 12.54 -1.37 -7.71
C MET A 66 13.01 -1.31 -6.25
N ASN A 67 12.51 -2.23 -5.42
CA ASN A 67 12.86 -2.34 -4.01
C ASN A 67 13.57 -3.67 -3.74
N ASN A 68 13.82 -3.96 -2.46
CA ASN A 68 14.59 -5.12 -2.02
C ASN A 68 13.69 -6.11 -1.24
N ILE A 69 12.40 -6.17 -1.58
CA ILE A 69 11.40 -7.01 -0.93
C ILE A 69 11.63 -8.47 -1.36
N THR A 70 11.77 -9.35 -0.39
CA THR A 70 12.02 -10.79 -0.64
C THR A 70 10.82 -11.68 -0.37
N GLN A 71 9.94 -11.25 0.54
CA GLN A 71 8.73 -11.98 0.93
C GLN A 71 7.58 -10.99 1.16
N LEU A 72 6.39 -11.40 0.77
CA LEU A 72 5.15 -10.70 1.10
C LEU A 72 4.52 -11.35 2.34
N PRO A 73 4.01 -10.58 3.31
CA PRO A 73 3.21 -11.13 4.40
C PRO A 73 1.84 -11.61 3.88
N GLU A 74 1.19 -12.51 4.65
CA GLU A 74 -0.14 -13.05 4.31
C GLU A 74 -1.20 -11.95 4.23
N ASP A 75 -1.17 -10.92 5.06
CA ASP A 75 -2.16 -9.83 5.00
C ASP A 75 -1.62 -8.55 4.33
N ALA A 76 -0.61 -8.67 3.45
CA ALA A 76 0.15 -7.53 2.92
C ALA A 76 -0.70 -6.38 2.39
N PHE A 77 -1.79 -6.70 1.68
CA PHE A 77 -2.59 -5.72 0.98
C PHE A 77 -4.07 -5.69 1.39
N LYS A 78 -4.41 -6.36 2.49
CA LYS A 78 -5.79 -6.51 2.98
C LYS A 78 -6.51 -5.19 3.25
N ASN A 79 -5.74 -4.14 3.57
CA ASN A 79 -6.26 -2.81 3.89
C ASN A 79 -6.50 -1.92 2.65
N PHE A 80 -6.33 -2.43 1.42
CA PHE A 80 -6.50 -1.66 0.19
C PHE A 80 -7.66 -2.18 -0.67
N PRO A 81 -8.92 -2.11 -0.20
CA PRO A 81 -10.07 -2.65 -0.94
C PRO A 81 -10.37 -1.90 -2.25
N PHE A 82 -9.79 -0.72 -2.43
CA PHE A 82 -9.95 0.12 -3.63
C PHE A 82 -8.74 0.07 -4.56
N LEU A 83 -7.76 -0.79 -4.29
CA LEU A 83 -6.56 -0.89 -5.13
C LEU A 83 -6.92 -1.47 -6.50
N GLU A 84 -6.55 -0.75 -7.55
CA GLU A 84 -6.74 -1.12 -8.95
C GLU A 84 -5.41 -1.51 -9.62
N GLU A 85 -4.31 -0.92 -9.16
CA GLU A 85 -2.97 -1.08 -9.72
C GLU A 85 -1.95 -1.38 -8.62
N LEU A 86 -1.23 -2.50 -8.74
CA LEU A 86 -0.17 -2.90 -7.81
C LEU A 86 1.10 -3.26 -8.56
N ARG A 87 2.15 -2.46 -8.36
CA ARG A 87 3.48 -2.69 -8.93
C ARG A 87 4.43 -3.27 -7.90
N LEU A 88 4.86 -4.49 -8.14
CA LEU A 88 5.84 -5.25 -7.36
C LEU A 88 7.06 -5.63 -8.23
N ASP A 89 7.16 -5.08 -9.44
CA ASP A 89 8.23 -5.37 -10.39
C ASP A 89 9.61 -4.96 -9.88
N ALA A 90 10.65 -5.61 -10.38
CA ALA A 90 12.05 -5.35 -10.00
C ALA A 90 12.28 -5.43 -8.48
N ASN A 91 11.81 -6.51 -7.86
CA ASN A 91 12.07 -6.85 -6.46
C ASN A 91 12.82 -8.19 -6.37
N HIS A 92 12.86 -8.80 -5.18
CA HIS A 92 13.53 -10.09 -4.95
C HIS A 92 12.55 -11.15 -4.42
N ILE A 93 11.27 -11.04 -4.78
CA ILE A 93 10.21 -11.88 -4.23
C ILE A 93 10.41 -13.31 -4.71
N THR A 94 10.54 -14.25 -3.76
CA THR A 94 10.73 -15.67 -4.06
C THR A 94 9.44 -16.48 -4.01
N SER A 95 8.45 -16.01 -3.26
CA SER A 95 7.16 -16.67 -3.07
C SER A 95 6.09 -15.65 -2.69
N VAL A 96 4.84 -15.95 -3.04
CA VAL A 96 3.66 -15.18 -2.65
C VAL A 96 2.75 -16.09 -1.82
N PRO A 97 2.59 -15.83 -0.50
CA PRO A 97 1.66 -16.58 0.34
C PRO A 97 0.21 -16.52 -0.13
N GLU A 98 -0.57 -17.56 0.19
CA GLU A 98 -1.95 -17.79 -0.28
C GLU A 98 -2.86 -16.58 -0.10
N ASP A 99 -2.77 -15.91 1.05
CA ASP A 99 -3.67 -14.80 1.41
C ASP A 99 -3.09 -13.43 1.06
N SER A 100 -1.87 -13.32 0.49
CA SER A 100 -1.20 -12.03 0.28
C SER A 100 -2.01 -11.01 -0.53
N PHE A 101 -2.88 -11.49 -1.42
CA PHE A 101 -3.77 -10.66 -2.25
C PHE A 101 -5.24 -10.67 -1.80
N GLU A 102 -5.53 -11.20 -0.62
CA GLU A 102 -6.87 -11.18 -0.04
C GLU A 102 -7.38 -9.73 0.10
N GLY A 103 -8.64 -9.49 -0.24
CA GLY A 103 -9.28 -8.17 -0.13
C GLY A 103 -9.06 -7.25 -1.34
N LEU A 104 -8.17 -7.62 -2.29
CA LEU A 104 -7.91 -6.86 -3.52
C LEU A 104 -8.99 -7.05 -4.60
N VAL A 105 -10.25 -6.83 -4.21
CA VAL A 105 -11.44 -7.12 -5.05
C VAL A 105 -11.57 -6.21 -6.28
N GLN A 106 -10.86 -5.07 -6.32
CA GLN A 106 -10.86 -4.12 -7.44
C GLN A 106 -9.58 -4.19 -8.29
N LEU A 107 -8.64 -5.08 -7.98
CA LEU A 107 -7.33 -5.08 -8.64
C LEU A 107 -7.45 -5.50 -10.10
N ARG A 108 -6.98 -4.64 -11.00
CA ARG A 108 -7.02 -4.83 -12.45
C ARG A 108 -5.65 -5.14 -13.03
N HIS A 109 -4.60 -4.54 -12.48
CA HIS A 109 -3.24 -4.67 -13.00
C HIS A 109 -2.28 -5.07 -11.89
N LEU A 110 -1.56 -6.17 -12.10
CA LEU A 110 -0.55 -6.70 -11.20
C LEU A 110 0.75 -6.93 -11.96
N TRP A 111 1.79 -6.21 -11.55
CA TRP A 111 3.13 -6.37 -12.12
C TRP A 111 4.03 -7.12 -11.14
N LEU A 112 4.47 -8.31 -11.53
CA LEU A 112 5.38 -9.18 -10.77
C LEU A 112 6.63 -9.53 -11.58
N ASP A 113 6.87 -8.84 -12.69
CA ASP A 113 8.07 -9.05 -13.50
C ASP A 113 9.36 -8.72 -12.76
N ASP A 114 10.46 -9.31 -13.23
CA ASP A 114 11.80 -9.14 -12.64
C ASP A 114 11.84 -9.39 -11.13
N ASN A 115 11.35 -10.58 -10.75
CA ASN A 115 11.40 -11.13 -9.40
C ASN A 115 12.10 -12.50 -9.41
N SER A 116 12.06 -13.24 -8.31
CA SER A 116 12.69 -14.56 -8.18
C SER A 116 11.68 -15.68 -7.95
N LEU A 117 10.44 -15.53 -8.43
CA LEU A 117 9.41 -16.56 -8.31
C LEU A 117 9.83 -17.81 -9.07
N THR A 118 9.77 -18.97 -8.42
CA THR A 118 10.09 -20.27 -9.03
C THR A 118 8.87 -20.98 -9.61
N GLU A 119 7.68 -20.56 -9.19
CA GLU A 119 6.39 -21.10 -9.59
C GLU A 119 5.37 -19.96 -9.74
N VAL A 120 4.31 -20.22 -10.51
CA VAL A 120 3.18 -19.29 -10.61
C VAL A 120 2.40 -19.32 -9.29
N PRO A 121 2.10 -18.16 -8.66
CA PRO A 121 1.33 -18.11 -7.42
C PRO A 121 -0.17 -18.35 -7.68
N VAL A 122 -0.54 -19.58 -8.03
CA VAL A 122 -1.91 -19.94 -8.46
C VAL A 122 -2.96 -19.62 -7.40
N HIS A 123 -2.70 -20.01 -6.14
CA HIS A 123 -3.65 -19.78 -5.04
C HIS A 123 -3.87 -18.30 -4.75
N PRO A 124 -2.82 -17.47 -4.55
CA PRO A 124 -3.00 -16.02 -4.38
C PRO A 124 -3.71 -15.34 -5.54
N LEU A 125 -3.39 -15.72 -6.78
CA LEU A 125 -4.03 -15.14 -7.97
C LEU A 125 -5.51 -15.49 -8.06
N SER A 126 -5.93 -16.65 -7.55
CA SER A 126 -7.34 -17.06 -7.58
C SER A 126 -8.27 -16.13 -6.78
N ASN A 127 -7.72 -15.33 -5.87
CA ASN A 127 -8.43 -14.32 -5.08
C ASN A 127 -8.64 -12.98 -5.81
N LEU A 128 -8.26 -12.88 -7.10
CA LEU A 128 -8.31 -11.65 -7.88
C LEU A 128 -9.36 -11.72 -9.02
N PRO A 129 -10.67 -11.61 -8.72
CA PRO A 129 -11.74 -11.84 -9.70
C PRO A 129 -11.79 -10.79 -10.82
N THR A 130 -11.23 -9.61 -10.59
CA THR A 130 -11.26 -8.46 -11.49
C THR A 130 -9.95 -8.25 -12.24
N LEU A 131 -8.95 -9.13 -12.07
CA LEU A 131 -7.64 -8.97 -12.68
C LEU A 131 -7.72 -9.03 -14.20
N GLN A 132 -7.15 -8.03 -14.87
CA GLN A 132 -7.19 -7.85 -16.32
C GLN A 132 -5.81 -7.98 -16.95
N ALA A 133 -4.74 -7.57 -16.26
CA ALA A 133 -3.37 -7.77 -16.69
C ALA A 133 -2.49 -8.31 -15.56
N LEU A 134 -1.68 -9.31 -15.90
CA LEU A 134 -0.68 -9.91 -15.02
C LEU A 134 0.62 -10.02 -15.80
N THR A 135 1.74 -9.59 -15.23
CA THR A 135 3.07 -9.83 -15.83
C THR A 135 3.93 -10.65 -14.88
N LEU A 136 4.53 -11.72 -15.41
CA LEU A 136 5.42 -12.64 -14.68
C LEU A 136 6.78 -12.79 -15.38
N ALA A 137 7.07 -11.96 -16.37
CA ALA A 137 8.32 -12.00 -17.13
C ALA A 137 9.55 -11.86 -16.22
N LEU A 138 10.70 -12.37 -16.67
CA LEU A 138 11.97 -12.25 -15.94
C LEU A 138 11.95 -12.85 -14.52
N ASN A 139 11.06 -13.81 -14.26
CA ASN A 139 11.11 -14.68 -13.08
C ASN A 139 11.87 -15.99 -13.35
N LYS A 140 11.92 -16.89 -12.37
CA LYS A 140 12.56 -18.22 -12.44
C LYS A 140 11.52 -19.34 -12.60
N ILE A 141 10.35 -19.02 -13.14
CA ILE A 141 9.23 -19.95 -13.31
C ILE A 141 9.62 -20.97 -14.37
N SER A 142 9.72 -22.24 -13.97
CA SER A 142 10.17 -23.34 -14.83
C SER A 142 9.03 -24.13 -15.47
N SER A 143 7.84 -24.09 -14.86
CA SER A 143 6.63 -24.73 -15.36
C SER A 143 5.40 -23.92 -14.97
N ILE A 144 4.38 -23.97 -15.82
CA ILE A 144 3.09 -23.34 -15.58
C ILE A 144 2.06 -24.47 -15.59
N PRO A 145 1.34 -24.73 -14.50
CA PRO A 145 0.29 -25.74 -14.50
C PRO A 145 -0.88 -25.29 -15.39
N ASP A 146 -1.56 -26.23 -16.05
CA ASP A 146 -2.68 -25.93 -16.96
C ASP A 146 -3.83 -25.17 -16.28
N PHE A 147 -3.98 -25.36 -14.96
CA PHE A 147 -5.01 -24.70 -14.15
C PHE A 147 -4.55 -23.37 -13.55
N ALA A 148 -3.35 -22.89 -13.85
CA ALA A 148 -2.75 -21.72 -13.19
C ALA A 148 -3.62 -20.46 -13.22
N PHE A 149 -4.36 -20.28 -14.31
CA PHE A 149 -5.11 -19.05 -14.60
C PHE A 149 -6.60 -19.30 -14.83
N THR A 150 -7.12 -20.50 -14.55
CA THR A 150 -8.52 -20.86 -14.86
C THR A 150 -9.56 -20.05 -14.10
N ASN A 151 -9.19 -19.53 -12.91
CA ASN A 151 -10.07 -18.72 -12.08
C ASN A 151 -10.02 -17.22 -12.42
N LEU A 152 -9.09 -16.80 -13.28
CA LEU A 152 -8.92 -15.41 -13.70
C LEU A 152 -9.79 -15.08 -14.93
N SER A 153 -11.11 -15.10 -14.75
CA SER A 153 -12.07 -14.92 -15.85
C SER A 153 -12.03 -13.55 -16.53
N SER A 154 -11.48 -12.54 -15.86
CA SER A 154 -11.33 -11.17 -16.37
C SER A 154 -9.98 -10.92 -17.07
N LEU A 155 -9.06 -11.90 -17.06
CA LEU A 155 -7.69 -11.71 -17.55
C LEU A 155 -7.66 -11.57 -19.07
N VAL A 156 -7.07 -10.47 -19.54
CA VAL A 156 -6.95 -10.12 -20.96
C VAL A 156 -5.48 -10.16 -21.40
N VAL A 157 -4.56 -9.80 -20.51
CA VAL A 157 -3.13 -9.67 -20.80
C VAL A 157 -2.32 -10.52 -19.81
N LEU A 158 -1.40 -11.33 -20.33
CA LEU A 158 -0.47 -12.19 -19.60
C LEU A 158 0.93 -12.16 -20.24
#